data_AF-G4Z0S2-F1
#
_entry.id   AF-G4Z0S2-F1
#
_cell.length_a   1.000
_cell.length_b   1.000
_cell.length_c   1.000
_cell.angle_alpha   90.00
_cell.angle_beta   90.00
_cell.angle_gamma   90.00
#
_symmetry.space_group_name_H-M   'P 1'
#
loop_
_entity.id
_entity.type
_entity.pdbx_description
1 polymer ?
#
loop_
_entity_poly.entity_id
_entity_poly.type
_entity_poly.pdbx_seq_one_letter_code
_entity_poly.pdbx_strand_id
1 'polypeptide(L)'
;AKTHQAPPKDGCLYCKGPHLVRFCPTATEEQKQQCYQRLRESKVAKVKAARVRRIPGHHQVVVNDLVELPYRADTGSEVNVLSASAVRDLAACGSPVVTTAMEMPV
;
A
#
# COMPACT_ATOMS: atom_id res chain seq x y z
N ALA A 1 0.50 27.42 -33.55
CA ALA A 1 1.00 27.96 -32.27
C ALA A 1 1.23 26.80 -31.30
N LYS A 2 2.48 26.53 -30.90
CA LYS A 2 2.81 25.44 -29.96
C LYS A 2 2.46 25.93 -28.55
N THR A 3 1.37 25.44 -28.00
CA THR A 3 0.95 25.75 -26.63
C THR A 3 2.05 25.30 -25.67
N HIS A 4 2.65 26.26 -24.96
CA HIS A 4 3.55 26.00 -23.84
C HIS A 4 2.77 25.26 -22.75
N GLN A 5 2.73 23.92 -22.84
CA GLN A 5 2.34 23.10 -21.72
C GLN A 5 3.37 23.34 -20.62
N ALA A 6 2.89 23.69 -19.42
CA ALA A 6 3.72 23.86 -18.24
C ALA A 6 4.69 22.67 -18.12
N PRO A 7 5.94 22.89 -17.69
CA PRO A 7 6.90 21.81 -17.49
C PRO A 7 6.26 20.71 -16.64
N PRO A 8 6.50 19.43 -16.96
CA PRO A 8 6.04 18.35 -16.11
C PRO A 8 6.64 18.54 -14.71
N LYS A 9 5.83 18.38 -13.65
CA LYS A 9 6.30 18.54 -12.26
C LYS A 9 7.56 17.71 -11.96
N ASP A 10 7.67 16.54 -12.59
CA ASP A 10 8.75 15.57 -12.38
C ASP A 10 9.78 15.54 -13.54
N GLY A 11 9.66 16.44 -14.52
CA GLY A 11 10.50 16.46 -15.72
C GLY A 11 10.31 15.27 -16.67
N CYS A 12 11.23 15.13 -17.64
CA CYS A 12 11.22 14.06 -18.62
C CYS A 12 11.51 12.71 -17.94
N LEU A 13 10.66 11.71 -18.18
CA LEU A 13 10.84 10.38 -17.58
C LEU A 13 12.15 9.69 -18.02
N TYR A 14 12.70 10.08 -19.18
CA TYR A 14 13.94 9.52 -19.72
C TYR A 14 15.18 10.34 -19.29
N CYS A 15 15.31 11.59 -19.74
CA CYS A 15 16.52 12.40 -19.53
C CYS A 15 16.41 13.43 -18.41
N LYS A 16 15.31 13.45 -17.65
CA LYS A 16 15.04 14.41 -16.55
C LYS A 16 15.01 15.90 -16.94
N GLY A 17 15.03 16.21 -18.24
CA GLY A 17 14.92 17.58 -18.73
C GLY A 17 13.52 18.20 -18.55
N PRO A 18 13.37 19.52 -18.77
CA PRO A 18 12.12 20.25 -18.56
C PRO A 18 11.10 20.05 -19.71
N HIS A 19 10.89 18.81 -20.13
CA HIS A 19 9.97 18.45 -21.21
C HIS A 19 9.30 17.10 -20.95
N LEU A 20 8.17 16.83 -21.61
CA LEU A 20 7.53 15.51 -21.56
C LEU A 20 8.33 14.50 -22.38
N VAL A 21 8.35 13.24 -21.95
CA VAL A 21 9.05 12.14 -22.65
C VAL A 21 8.63 12.00 -24.12
N ARG A 22 7.38 12.33 -24.47
CA ARG A 22 6.88 12.39 -25.85
C ARG A 22 7.73 13.27 -26.76
N PHE A 23 8.20 14.39 -26.22
CA PHE A 23 9.00 15.40 -26.93
C PHE A 23 10.49 15.29 -26.61
N CYS A 24 10.92 14.17 -26.00
CA CYS A 24 12.32 13.98 -25.67
C CYS A 24 13.16 13.83 -26.95
N PRO A 25 14.17 14.71 -27.17
CA PRO A 25 15.03 14.62 -28.34
C PRO A 25 16.09 13.54 -28.20
N THR A 26 16.37 13.07 -26.98
CA THR A 26 17.40 12.07 -26.69
C THR A 26 16.87 10.64 -26.58
N ALA A 27 15.54 10.45 -26.64
CA ALA A 27 14.92 9.13 -26.54
C ALA A 27 14.40 8.65 -27.90
N THR A 28 14.65 7.39 -28.24
CA THR A 28 14.00 6.74 -29.38
C THR A 28 12.51 6.48 -29.10
N GLU A 29 11.72 6.20 -30.13
CA GLU A 29 10.29 5.91 -29.95
C GLU A 29 10.06 4.67 -29.06
N GLU A 30 10.92 3.66 -29.16
CA GLU A 30 10.88 2.47 -28.30
C GLU A 30 11.14 2.83 -26.84
N GLN A 31 12.13 3.68 -26.59
CA GLN A 31 12.45 4.15 -25.23
C GLN A 31 11.32 5.00 -24.64
N LYS A 32 10.65 5.81 -25.47
CA LYS A 32 9.46 6.56 -25.05
C LYS A 32 8.33 5.61 -24.66
N GLN A 33 8.06 4.59 -25.47
CA GLN A 33 7.05 3.57 -25.18
C GLN A 33 7.36 2.81 -23.88
N GLN A 34 8.61 2.41 -23.67
CA GLN A 34 9.04 1.78 -22.42
C GLN A 34 8.80 2.67 -21.19
N CYS A 35 9.05 3.98 -21.29
CA CYS A 35 8.76 4.91 -20.20
C CYS A 35 7.25 4.94 -19.87
N TYR A 36 6.38 4.92 -20.88
CA TYR A 36 4.93 4.85 -20.69
C TYR A 36 4.48 3.53 -20.09
N GLN A 37 5.06 2.42 -20.54
CA GLN A 37 4.76 1.09 -20.02
C GLN A 37 5.11 0.98 -18.54
N ARG A 38 6.29 1.44 -18.14
CA ARG A 38 6.71 1.51 -16.71
C ARG A 38 5.78 2.38 -15.87
N LEU A 39 5.32 3.51 -16.42
CA LEU A 39 4.35 4.38 -15.73
C LEU A 39 3.01 3.67 -15.54
N ARG A 40 2.54 2.94 -16.56
CA ARG A 40 1.31 2.15 -16.49
C ARG A 40 1.43 1.04 -15.46
N GLU A 41 2.53 0.30 -15.45
CA GLU A 41 2.81 -0.76 -14.48
C GLU A 41 2.86 -0.21 -13.06
N SER A 42 3.53 0.92 -12.84
CA SER A 42 3.57 1.59 -11.53
C SER A 42 2.16 2.01 -11.06
N LYS A 43 1.32 2.53 -11.96
CA LYS A 43 -0.08 2.86 -11.64
C LYS A 43 -0.89 1.61 -11.31
N VAL A 44 -0.76 0.54 -12.09
CA VAL A 44 -1.45 -0.73 -11.85
C VAL A 44 -0.99 -1.35 -10.53
N ALA A 45 0.31 -1.35 -10.22
CA ALA A 45 0.84 -1.82 -8.95
C ALA A 45 0.29 -1.02 -7.77
N LYS A 46 0.23 0.32 -7.89
CA LYS A 46 -0.37 1.19 -6.86
C LYS A 46 -1.87 0.92 -6.67
N VAL A 47 -2.62 0.70 -7.76
CA VAL A 47 -4.05 0.35 -7.69
C VAL A 47 -4.25 -1.03 -7.06
N LYS A 48 -3.44 -2.03 -7.43
CA LYS A 48 -3.47 -3.36 -6.82
C LYS A 48 -3.15 -3.30 -5.33
N ALA A 49 -2.10 -2.57 -4.94
CA ALA A 49 -1.74 -2.37 -3.53
C ALA A 49 -2.86 -1.65 -2.75
N ALA A 50 -3.48 -0.62 -3.35
CA ALA A 50 -4.63 0.05 -2.74
C ALA A 50 -5.87 -0.85 -2.65
N ARG A 51 -6.07 -1.76 -3.61
CA ARG A 51 -7.18 -2.73 -3.61
C ARG A 51 -6.96 -3.85 -2.60
N VAL A 52 -5.72 -4.32 -2.39
CA VAL A 52 -5.37 -5.23 -1.28
C VAL A 52 -5.63 -4.55 0.08
N ARG A 53 -5.32 -3.26 0.19
CA ARG A 53 -5.69 -2.47 1.39
C ARG A 53 -7.20 -2.24 1.55
N ARG A 54 -7.98 -2.43 0.48
CA ARG A 54 -9.43 -2.22 0.40
C ARG A 54 -10.14 -3.48 -0.09
N ILE A 55 -9.74 -4.67 0.36
CA ILE A 55 -10.55 -5.87 0.09
C ILE A 55 -11.87 -5.62 0.83
N PRO A 56 -13.00 -5.47 0.12
CA PRO A 56 -14.28 -5.23 0.75
C PRO A 56 -14.73 -6.57 1.34
N GLY A 57 -14.71 -6.65 2.66
CA GLY A 57 -15.12 -7.82 3.40
C GLY A 57 -14.79 -7.59 4.86
N HIS A 58 -15.80 -7.72 5.73
CA HIS A 58 -15.57 -7.96 7.14
C HIS A 58 -14.95 -9.34 7.25
N HIS A 59 -13.66 -9.47 6.93
CA HIS A 59 -12.94 -10.68 7.26
C HIS A 59 -12.97 -10.73 8.78
N GLN A 60 -13.57 -11.77 9.32
CA GLN A 60 -13.59 -12.01 10.75
C GLN A 60 -12.72 -13.22 11.02
N VAL A 61 -11.97 -13.16 12.11
CA VAL A 61 -11.19 -14.28 12.63
C VAL A 61 -11.66 -14.56 14.03
N VAL A 62 -11.79 -15.84 14.37
CA VAL A 62 -12.07 -16.26 15.74
C VAL A 62 -10.74 -16.59 16.40
N VAL A 63 -10.36 -15.81 17.41
CA VAL A 63 -9.14 -16.03 18.18
C VAL A 63 -9.45 -17.00 19.31
N ASN A 64 -8.68 -18.08 19.39
CA ASN A 64 -8.80 -19.13 20.39
C ASN A 64 -10.22 -19.72 20.51
N ASP A 65 -11.01 -19.71 19.42
CA ASP A 65 -12.42 -20.13 19.40
C ASP A 65 -13.35 -19.34 20.33
N LEU A 66 -12.91 -18.18 20.84
CA LEU A 66 -13.63 -17.40 21.86
C LEU A 66 -14.07 -16.01 21.38
N VAL A 67 -13.19 -15.28 20.68
CA VAL A 67 -13.45 -13.87 20.32
C VAL A 67 -13.35 -13.68 18.82
N GLU A 68 -14.46 -13.25 18.21
CA GLU A 68 -14.52 -12.88 16.80
C GLU A 68 -14.05 -11.44 16.61
N LEU A 69 -13.05 -11.23 15.74
CA LEU A 69 -12.42 -9.93 15.51
C LEU A 69 -12.33 -9.61 14.03
N PRO A 70 -12.44 -8.34 13.63
CA PRO A 70 -12.15 -7.93 12.27
C PRO A 70 -10.67 -8.17 11.95
N TYR A 71 -10.43 -8.89 10.86
CA TYR A 71 -9.14 -9.23 10.32
C TYR A 71 -8.76 -8.27 9.20
N ARG A 72 -7.51 -7.82 9.23
CA ARG A 72 -6.89 -7.06 8.15
C ARG A 72 -5.94 -7.98 7.40
N ALA A 73 -5.96 -7.91 6.07
CA ALA A 73 -5.02 -8.66 5.25
C ALA A 73 -3.58 -8.40 5.67
N ASP A 74 -2.78 -9.47 5.73
CA ASP A 74 -1.38 -9.43 6.12
C ASP A 74 -0.61 -8.39 5.31
N THR A 75 0.11 -7.51 6.02
CA THR A 75 0.94 -6.47 5.45
C THR A 75 2.41 -6.89 5.30
N GLY A 76 2.74 -8.14 5.65
CA GLY A 76 4.11 -8.63 5.81
C GLY A 76 4.72 -8.24 7.17
N SER A 77 3.88 -8.00 8.17
CA SER A 77 4.33 -7.70 9.53
C SER A 77 4.70 -9.00 10.24
N GLU A 78 5.78 -9.00 11.01
CA GLU A 78 6.13 -10.15 11.86
C GLU A 78 5.19 -10.29 13.05
N VAL A 79 4.40 -9.25 13.35
CA VAL A 79 3.48 -9.20 14.49
C VAL A 79 2.05 -8.88 14.07
N ASN A 80 1.09 -9.46 14.80
CA ASN A 80 -0.32 -9.11 14.74
C ASN A 80 -0.69 -8.16 15.87
N VAL A 81 -1.48 -7.13 15.57
CA VAL A 81 -1.93 -6.15 16.58
C VAL A 81 -3.40 -6.39 16.90
N LEU A 82 -3.70 -6.64 18.17
CA LEU A 82 -5.05 -6.74 18.71
C LEU A 82 -5.38 -5.49 19.53
N SER A 83 -6.65 -5.09 19.56
CA SER A 83 -7.08 -4.00 20.43
C SER A 83 -7.06 -4.43 21.90
N ALA A 84 -6.86 -3.47 22.80
CA ALA A 84 -6.92 -3.74 24.24
C ALA A 84 -8.29 -4.30 24.69
N SER A 85 -9.38 -3.97 23.98
CA SER A 85 -10.69 -4.57 24.24
C SER A 85 -10.70 -6.06 23.92
N ALA A 86 -10.17 -6.47 22.77
CA ALA A 86 -10.11 -7.88 22.39
C ALA A 86 -9.32 -8.73 23.40
N VAL A 87 -8.22 -8.19 23.93
CA VAL A 87 -7.43 -8.85 24.98
C VAL A 87 -8.24 -9.03 26.27
N ARG A 88 -9.04 -8.02 26.65
CA ARG A 88 -9.94 -8.13 27.82
C ARG A 88 -11.06 -9.13 27.59
N ASP A 89 -11.63 -9.17 26.39
CA ASP A 89 -12.70 -10.11 26.03
C ASP A 89 -12.17 -11.55 26.08
N LEU A 90 -10.96 -11.80 25.57
CA LEU A 90 -10.30 -13.11 25.66
C LEU A 90 -10.08 -13.55 27.11
N ALA A 91 -9.64 -12.62 27.98
CA ALA A 91 -9.48 -12.91 29.41
C ALA A 91 -10.83 -13.19 30.09
N ALA A 92 -11.88 -12.45 29.74
CA ALA A 92 -13.23 -12.65 30.27
C ALA A 92 -13.84 -14.00 29.83
N CYS A 93 -13.52 -14.46 28.63
CA CYS A 93 -13.92 -15.77 28.10
C CYS A 93 -13.10 -16.94 28.67
N GLY A 94 -12.15 -16.70 29.59
CA GLY A 94 -11.35 -17.75 30.24
C GLY A 94 -10.14 -18.21 29.42
N SER A 95 -9.75 -17.47 28.37
CA SER A 95 -8.52 -17.76 27.64
C SER A 95 -7.29 -17.47 28.52
N PRO A 96 -6.26 -18.32 28.55
CA PRO A 96 -5.01 -18.01 29.24
C PRO A 96 -4.28 -16.90 28.48
N VAL A 97 -4.46 -15.66 28.92
CA VAL A 97 -3.80 -14.47 28.35
C VAL A 97 -2.63 -14.08 29.23
N VAL A 98 -1.41 -14.11 28.67
CA VAL A 98 -0.22 -13.56 29.31
C VAL A 98 0.07 -12.19 28.68
N THR A 99 0.05 -11.14 29.50
CA THR A 99 0.34 -9.77 29.06
C THR A 99 1.69 -9.31 29.59
N THR A 100 2.54 -8.80 28.71
CA THR A 100 3.78 -8.12 29.07
C THR A 100 3.65 -6.64 28.76
N ALA A 101 3.92 -5.78 29.75
CA ALA A 101 3.93 -4.35 29.52
C ALA A 101 5.08 -3.98 28.58
N MET A 102 4.77 -3.31 27.47
CA MET A 102 5.79 -2.78 26.56
C MET A 102 6.29 -1.44 27.09
N GLU A 103 7.62 -1.23 27.09
CA GLU A 103 8.22 0.04 27.54
C GLU A 103 7.84 1.23 26.66
N MET A 104 7.45 0.98 25.40
CA MET A 104 6.98 2.00 24.45
C MET A 104 5.70 1.56 23.74
N PRO A 105 4.76 2.47 23.48
CA PRO A 105 3.58 2.17 22.67
C PRO A 105 3.97 1.87 21.21
N VAL A 106 3.28 0.90 20.62
CA VAL A 106 3.41 0.46 19.21
C VAL A 106 2.45 1.21 18.31
#